data_AF-A0A4Z0A1U7-F1
#
_entry.id   AF-A0A4Z0A1U7-F1
#
_cell.length_a   1.000
_cell.length_b   1.000
_cell.length_c   1.000
_cell.angle_alpha   90.00
_cell.angle_beta   90.00
_cell.angle_gamma   90.00
#
_symmetry.space_group_name_H-M   'P 1'
#
loop_
_entity.id
_entity.type
_entity.pdbx_description
1 polymer ?
#
loop_
_entity_poly.entity_id
_entity_poly.type
_entity_poly.pdbx_seq_one_letter_code
_entity_poly.pdbx_strand_id
1 'polypeptide(L)'
;MRLAAAFATVASLLLASYSWAAPAAPSLGPRPGQIKNFVTFGDSYTDVTVVSNNGTQWPVYAAGYAHLNLFPFAHSGAPCSQLLTPRPFPAVVQNELPEYFAAVGNRSIRVNPEETIYTLWIGTNDLGPNTLLTGGVVNNATIVDVTKCTVGWINTLYKSGARNFLYQNRLPLYAVDSYPNRFWTAERNTTAWNLFINELAVSGNEIAKLMLQTLPASLPGAHIGLFDSHSLFNDILDNPSQYLNGTAPLNITGAVHACRFKTDESTSDPGECTDAEGTDRDSFAWYDELHPSEQSDRVVAREIANVISVSPEMRSMNLLTFIRSVLAISPRTRAAAHGPKPGQIKNLVTFGDSYTDVAKPRNNGTQWPVYAAGYAHANLFPFAHSGAACSDLLTPTPFPSVMQNELPEYFAATGNGSIKVKPDETIYTLWIGTNDLGPHTLLNDEVLHNATIVDVTKCAIGWIKTLYKSGARNFLYQNIIPLQRVPLYSVDGYWNHYWNQPRNRTE
;
A
#
# COMPACT_ATOMS: atom_id res chain seq x y z
N MET A 1 62.48 -24.13 44.80
CA MET A 1 61.89 -25.18 43.95
C MET A 1 60.62 -25.65 44.67
N ARG A 2 59.42 -25.11 44.38
CA ARG A 2 58.45 -25.48 43.32
C ARG A 2 58.21 -27.01 43.30
N LEU A 3 57.00 -27.58 43.44
CA LEU A 3 55.67 -27.15 43.00
C LEU A 3 54.53 -27.55 43.97
N ALA A 4 53.46 -26.76 43.92
CA ALA A 4 52.18 -26.92 44.60
C ALA A 4 51.23 -27.87 43.83
N ALA A 5 50.36 -28.54 44.61
CA ALA A 5 49.29 -29.41 44.14
C ALA A 5 48.10 -28.62 43.55
N ALA A 6 47.55 -29.10 42.44
CA ALA A 6 46.35 -28.56 41.81
C ALA A 6 45.15 -29.48 42.09
N PHE A 7 44.09 -28.89 42.63
CA PHE A 7 42.75 -29.47 42.74
C PHE A 7 42.08 -29.50 41.36
N ALA A 8 41.50 -30.64 40.98
CA ALA A 8 40.64 -30.78 39.82
C ALA A 8 39.17 -30.74 40.26
N THR A 9 38.44 -29.72 39.81
CA THR A 9 36.98 -29.61 39.93
C THR A 9 36.30 -30.26 38.73
N VAL A 10 35.32 -31.13 39.00
CA VAL A 10 34.46 -31.78 38.01
C VAL A 10 33.38 -30.79 37.56
N ALA A 11 33.43 -30.36 36.31
CA ALA A 11 32.34 -29.62 35.68
C ALA A 11 31.43 -30.59 34.92
N SER A 12 30.17 -30.70 35.34
CA SER A 12 29.13 -31.46 34.64
C SER A 12 28.57 -30.62 33.49
N LEU A 13 28.77 -31.07 32.24
CA LEU A 13 28.17 -30.48 31.04
C LEU A 13 26.76 -31.06 30.84
N LEU A 14 25.73 -30.26 31.16
CA LEU A 14 24.35 -30.48 30.70
C LEU A 14 24.27 -30.13 29.21
N LEU A 15 24.23 -31.15 28.35
CA LEU A 15 23.90 -31.01 26.93
C LEU A 15 22.40 -30.75 26.79
N ALA A 16 22.01 -29.48 26.78
CA ALA A 16 20.71 -29.08 26.26
C ALA A 16 20.72 -29.27 24.74
N SER A 17 19.92 -30.23 24.25
CA SER A 17 19.66 -30.41 22.83
C SER A 17 18.87 -29.22 22.29
N TYR A 18 19.59 -28.18 21.86
CA TYR A 18 19.03 -27.14 21.00
C TYR A 18 18.80 -27.74 19.63
N SER A 19 17.56 -28.14 19.34
CA SER A 19 17.09 -28.36 17.98
C SER A 19 17.18 -27.02 17.25
N TRP A 20 18.30 -26.78 16.56
CA TRP A 20 18.35 -25.77 15.51
C TRP A 20 17.38 -26.21 14.42
N ALA A 21 16.16 -25.67 14.45
CA ALA A 21 15.36 -25.61 13.24
C ALA A 21 16.18 -24.80 12.23
N ALA A 22 16.69 -25.48 11.20
CA ALA A 22 17.37 -24.81 10.10
C ALA A 22 16.45 -23.68 9.61
N PRO A 23 16.94 -22.45 9.42
CA PRO A 23 16.13 -21.42 8.79
C PRO A 23 15.64 -21.98 7.46
N ALA A 24 14.32 -21.99 7.25
CA ALA A 24 13.74 -22.31 5.96
C ALA A 24 14.47 -21.47 4.92
N ALA A 25 15.12 -22.13 3.96
CA ALA A 25 15.77 -21.44 2.86
C ALA A 25 14.74 -20.46 2.27
N PRO A 26 15.13 -19.20 1.97
CA PRO A 26 14.22 -18.31 1.25
C PRO A 26 13.73 -19.08 0.03
N SER A 27 12.41 -19.11 -0.19
CA SER A 27 11.87 -19.70 -1.41
C SER A 27 12.49 -18.92 -2.56
N LEU A 28 13.53 -19.48 -3.17
CA LEU A 28 14.09 -18.95 -4.39
C LEU A 28 12.90 -18.88 -5.35
N GLY A 29 12.70 -17.72 -5.99
CA GLY A 29 11.69 -17.59 -7.04
C GLY A 29 11.90 -18.64 -8.15
N PRO A 30 11.05 -18.64 -9.17
CA PRO A 30 11.17 -19.59 -10.27
C PRO A 30 12.61 -19.66 -10.79
N ARG A 31 13.10 -20.88 -11.06
CA ARG A 31 14.43 -21.06 -11.63
C ARG A 31 14.45 -20.51 -13.06
N PRO A 32 15.60 -20.02 -13.56
CA PRO A 32 15.74 -19.68 -14.97
C PRO A 32 15.25 -20.82 -15.88
N GLY A 33 14.40 -20.47 -16.86
CA GLY A 33 13.79 -21.44 -17.79
C GLY A 33 12.69 -22.32 -17.21
N GLN A 34 12.30 -22.13 -15.93
CA GLN A 34 11.19 -22.87 -15.32
C GLN A 34 9.83 -22.43 -15.89
N ILE A 35 9.61 -21.12 -16.01
CA ILE A 35 8.33 -20.57 -16.47
C ILE A 35 8.27 -20.62 -18.00
N LYS A 36 7.17 -21.16 -18.52
CA LYS A 36 6.86 -21.29 -19.96
C LYS A 36 5.52 -20.67 -20.33
N ASN A 37 4.61 -20.52 -19.37
CA ASN A 37 3.26 -20.04 -19.59
C ASN A 37 3.02 -18.77 -18.79
N PHE A 38 2.36 -17.80 -19.41
CA PHE A 38 2.07 -16.50 -18.84
C PHE A 38 0.56 -16.23 -18.91
N VAL A 39 -0.10 -16.24 -17.76
CA VAL A 39 -1.56 -16.00 -17.67
C VAL A 39 -1.78 -14.61 -17.10
N THR A 40 -2.49 -13.75 -17.83
CA THR A 40 -2.69 -12.35 -17.44
C THR A 40 -4.15 -12.05 -17.14
N PHE A 41 -4.37 -11.27 -16.08
CA PHE A 41 -5.65 -10.74 -15.62
C PHE A 41 -5.48 -9.24 -15.39
N GLY A 42 -6.55 -8.47 -15.49
CA GLY A 42 -6.48 -7.03 -15.29
C GLY A 42 -7.41 -6.23 -16.17
N ASP A 43 -7.12 -4.94 -16.31
CA ASP A 43 -7.94 -4.01 -17.05
C ASP A 43 -7.34 -3.60 -18.40
N SER A 44 -7.64 -2.37 -18.84
CA SER A 44 -7.15 -1.80 -20.11
C SER A 44 -5.63 -1.68 -20.16
N TYR A 45 -4.93 -1.68 -19.02
CA TYR A 45 -3.46 -1.75 -19.02
C TYR A 45 -2.94 -3.12 -19.45
N THR A 46 -3.78 -4.16 -19.50
CA THR A 46 -3.34 -5.55 -19.75
C THR A 46 -4.10 -6.22 -20.89
N ASP A 47 -5.29 -5.73 -21.25
CA ASP A 47 -6.14 -6.29 -22.31
C ASP A 47 -5.48 -6.17 -23.69
N VAL A 48 -5.22 -7.32 -24.33
CA VAL A 48 -4.59 -7.43 -25.65
C VAL A 48 -5.60 -7.51 -26.81
N THR A 49 -6.90 -7.54 -26.50
CA THR A 49 -7.99 -7.60 -27.47
C THR A 49 -8.59 -6.22 -27.70
N VAL A 50 -8.84 -5.46 -26.63
CA VAL A 50 -9.22 -4.05 -26.68
C VAL A 50 -8.01 -3.25 -26.19
N VAL A 51 -7.13 -2.90 -27.13
CA VAL A 51 -5.87 -2.21 -26.81
C VAL A 51 -6.10 -0.72 -26.54
N SER A 52 -5.56 -0.22 -25.44
CA SER A 52 -5.79 1.17 -24.98
C SER A 52 -4.74 2.17 -25.47
N ASN A 53 -3.58 1.67 -25.92
CA ASN A 53 -2.42 2.48 -26.30
C ASN A 53 -2.25 2.65 -27.83
N ASN A 54 -3.22 2.18 -28.62
CA ASN A 54 -3.16 2.11 -30.09
C ASN A 54 -1.83 1.53 -30.62
N GLY A 55 -1.35 0.50 -29.95
CA GLY A 55 -0.12 -0.22 -30.22
C GLY A 55 -0.19 -1.62 -29.64
N THR A 56 0.95 -2.12 -29.18
CA THR A 56 1.07 -3.43 -28.54
C THR A 56 1.10 -3.28 -27.02
N GLN A 57 0.25 -4.05 -26.32
CA GLN A 57 0.18 -4.02 -24.86
C GLN A 57 1.34 -4.79 -24.23
N TRP A 58 1.76 -4.39 -23.03
CA TRP A 58 2.92 -4.95 -22.34
C TRP A 58 2.94 -6.49 -22.20
N PRO A 59 1.81 -7.23 -22.04
CA PRO A 59 1.87 -8.69 -21.88
C PRO A 59 2.40 -9.40 -23.12
N VAL A 60 2.15 -8.84 -24.30
CA VAL A 60 2.62 -9.38 -25.58
C VAL A 60 4.14 -9.22 -25.69
N TYR A 61 4.67 -8.05 -25.34
CA TYR A 61 6.11 -7.82 -25.28
C TYR A 61 6.78 -8.71 -24.23
N ALA A 62 6.21 -8.81 -23.02
CA ALA A 62 6.77 -9.61 -21.94
C ALA A 62 6.86 -11.09 -22.34
N ALA A 63 5.80 -11.63 -22.95
CA ALA A 63 5.79 -12.98 -23.48
C ALA A 63 6.81 -13.17 -24.61
N GLY A 64 6.95 -12.19 -25.50
CA GLY A 64 7.96 -12.21 -26.57
C GLY A 64 9.39 -12.21 -26.04
N TYR A 65 9.72 -11.29 -25.12
CA TYR A 65 11.05 -11.15 -24.53
C TYR A 65 11.48 -12.37 -23.71
N ALA A 66 10.55 -13.01 -23.01
CA ALA A 66 10.81 -14.18 -22.17
C ALA A 66 10.46 -15.53 -22.85
N HIS A 67 10.07 -15.52 -24.13
CA HIS A 67 9.66 -16.71 -24.89
C HIS A 67 8.56 -17.56 -24.20
N LEU A 68 7.49 -16.90 -23.74
CA LEU A 68 6.38 -17.52 -23.00
C LEU A 68 5.14 -17.71 -23.90
N ASN A 69 4.34 -18.73 -23.58
CA ASN A 69 2.98 -18.86 -24.11
C ASN A 69 2.04 -17.91 -23.34
N LEU A 70 1.50 -16.90 -24.02
CA LEU A 70 0.56 -15.95 -23.43
C LEU A 70 -0.88 -16.47 -23.44
N PHE A 71 -1.55 -16.43 -22.29
CA PHE A 71 -2.97 -16.71 -22.11
C PHE A 71 -3.66 -15.49 -21.48
N PRO A 72 -4.22 -14.57 -22.29
CA PRO A 72 -4.74 -13.31 -21.81
C PRO A 72 -6.22 -13.41 -21.42
N PHE A 73 -6.56 -13.00 -20.20
CA PHE A 73 -7.93 -12.95 -19.67
C PHE A 73 -8.35 -11.55 -19.21
N ALA A 74 -7.48 -10.54 -19.30
CA ALA A 74 -7.79 -9.16 -18.93
C ALA A 74 -8.88 -8.55 -19.82
N HIS A 75 -9.77 -7.75 -19.23
CA HIS A 75 -10.81 -7.01 -19.97
C HIS A 75 -10.72 -5.51 -19.73
N SER A 76 -10.70 -4.73 -20.81
CA SER A 76 -10.70 -3.27 -20.75
C SER A 76 -11.86 -2.73 -19.92
N GLY A 77 -11.51 -1.86 -18.97
CA GLY A 77 -12.46 -1.24 -18.07
C GLY A 77 -12.88 -2.09 -16.86
N ALA A 78 -12.24 -3.24 -16.62
CA ALA A 78 -12.57 -4.08 -15.50
C ALA A 78 -12.32 -3.40 -14.14
N PRO A 79 -13.30 -3.42 -13.22
CA PRO A 79 -13.01 -3.32 -11.79
C PRO A 79 -12.57 -4.68 -11.24
N CYS A 80 -12.04 -4.73 -10.02
CA CYS A 80 -11.78 -6.02 -9.37
C CYS A 80 -13.08 -6.82 -9.18
N SER A 81 -14.14 -6.17 -8.71
CA SER A 81 -15.43 -6.80 -8.45
C SER A 81 -16.59 -5.84 -8.63
N GLN A 82 -17.60 -6.28 -9.39
CA GLN A 82 -18.88 -5.58 -9.54
C GLN A 82 -19.63 -5.37 -8.22
N LEU A 83 -19.32 -6.16 -7.20
CA LEU A 83 -19.94 -6.07 -5.87
C LEU A 83 -19.33 -4.96 -4.99
N LEU A 84 -18.27 -4.30 -5.44
CA LEU A 84 -17.62 -3.20 -4.74
C LEU A 84 -17.79 -1.89 -5.51
N THR A 85 -17.44 -1.91 -6.80
CA THR A 85 -17.25 -0.74 -7.67
C THR A 85 -17.89 -1.03 -9.02
N PRO A 86 -19.24 -1.03 -9.09
CA PRO A 86 -19.96 -1.50 -10.26
C PRO A 86 -19.69 -0.64 -11.50
N ARG A 87 -19.49 -1.31 -12.63
CA ARG A 87 -19.18 -0.70 -13.92
C ARG A 87 -19.77 -1.50 -15.09
N PRO A 88 -20.11 -0.87 -16.23
CA PRO A 88 -20.66 -1.54 -17.40
C PRO A 88 -19.59 -2.30 -18.23
N PHE A 89 -18.65 -2.96 -17.55
CA PHE A 89 -17.54 -3.71 -18.14
C PHE A 89 -17.38 -5.06 -17.41
N PRO A 90 -16.81 -6.10 -18.03
CA PRO A 90 -16.47 -7.34 -17.32
C PRO A 90 -15.56 -7.07 -16.12
N ALA A 91 -15.66 -7.85 -15.04
CA ALA A 91 -14.80 -7.70 -13.86
C ALA A 91 -13.94 -8.94 -13.60
N VAL A 92 -12.84 -8.78 -12.88
CA VAL A 92 -11.90 -9.88 -12.59
C VAL A 92 -12.61 -11.05 -11.90
N VAL A 93 -13.40 -10.78 -10.85
CA VAL A 93 -14.06 -11.83 -10.05
C VAL A 93 -15.23 -12.47 -10.80
N GLN A 94 -16.04 -11.68 -11.51
CA GLN A 94 -17.28 -12.17 -12.13
C GLN A 94 -17.08 -12.72 -13.55
N ASN A 95 -15.98 -12.36 -14.23
CA ASN A 95 -15.77 -12.68 -15.64
C ASN A 95 -14.43 -13.36 -15.89
N GLU A 96 -13.31 -12.68 -15.63
CA GLU A 96 -11.98 -13.18 -16.02
C GLU A 96 -11.61 -14.50 -15.34
N LEU A 97 -11.84 -14.61 -14.03
CA LEU A 97 -11.60 -15.84 -13.26
C LEU A 97 -12.47 -17.01 -13.77
N PRO A 98 -13.81 -16.86 -13.90
CA PRO A 98 -14.65 -17.88 -14.54
C PRO A 98 -14.21 -18.28 -15.95
N GLU A 99 -13.83 -17.33 -16.81
CA GLU A 99 -13.35 -17.59 -18.17
C GLU A 99 -12.07 -18.43 -18.16
N TYR A 100 -11.11 -18.10 -17.29
CA TYR A 100 -9.91 -18.91 -17.07
C TYR A 100 -10.25 -20.31 -16.60
N PHE A 101 -11.11 -20.46 -15.59
CA PHE A 101 -11.49 -21.78 -15.09
C PHE A 101 -12.24 -22.62 -16.13
N ALA A 102 -13.07 -21.99 -16.97
CA ALA A 102 -13.73 -22.65 -18.08
C ALA A 102 -12.71 -23.13 -19.12
N ALA A 103 -11.73 -22.30 -19.49
CA ALA A 103 -10.68 -22.63 -20.45
C ALA A 103 -9.75 -23.75 -19.96
N VAL A 104 -9.47 -23.83 -18.66
CA VAL A 104 -8.75 -24.96 -18.06
C VAL A 104 -9.63 -26.21 -18.02
N GLY A 105 -10.89 -26.07 -17.59
CA GLY A 105 -11.83 -27.18 -17.41
C GLY A 105 -12.20 -27.88 -18.73
N ASN A 106 -12.39 -27.12 -19.79
CA ASN A 106 -12.64 -27.64 -21.15
C ASN A 106 -11.35 -28.03 -21.90
N ARG A 107 -10.18 -27.82 -21.28
CA ARG A 107 -8.85 -28.13 -21.83
C ARG A 107 -8.45 -27.32 -23.07
N SER A 108 -9.09 -26.17 -23.30
CA SER A 108 -8.67 -25.20 -24.32
C SER A 108 -7.29 -24.61 -24.01
N ILE A 109 -6.94 -24.50 -22.72
CA ILE A 109 -5.57 -24.20 -22.28
C ILE A 109 -5.07 -25.29 -21.33
N ARG A 110 -3.75 -25.47 -21.27
CA ARG A 110 -3.07 -26.38 -20.33
C ARG A 110 -2.01 -25.61 -19.58
N VAL A 111 -2.18 -25.53 -18.27
CA VAL A 111 -1.27 -24.80 -17.38
C VAL A 111 -0.68 -25.78 -16.37
N ASN A 112 0.63 -25.95 -16.41
CA ASN A 112 1.38 -26.68 -15.40
C ASN A 112 1.70 -25.69 -14.26
N PRO A 113 1.26 -25.92 -13.00
CA PRO A 113 1.51 -25.00 -11.89
C PRO A 113 2.97 -24.62 -11.70
N GLU A 114 3.90 -25.53 -11.98
CA GLU A 114 5.35 -25.28 -11.83
C GLU A 114 5.93 -24.44 -12.98
N GLU A 115 5.28 -24.43 -14.15
CA GLU A 115 5.77 -23.75 -15.37
C GLU A 115 4.91 -22.53 -15.74
N THR A 116 3.96 -22.16 -14.90
CA THR A 116 2.99 -21.08 -15.17
C THR A 116 3.11 -19.99 -14.14
N ILE A 117 3.24 -18.74 -14.60
CA ILE A 117 3.12 -17.54 -13.78
C ILE A 117 1.84 -16.79 -14.12
N TYR A 118 1.17 -16.32 -13.08
CA TYR A 118 -0.08 -15.57 -13.15
C TYR A 118 0.21 -14.13 -12.74
N THR A 119 -0.29 -13.16 -13.50
CA THR A 119 -0.17 -11.73 -13.17
C THR A 119 -1.51 -11.04 -13.11
N LEU A 120 -1.63 -10.06 -12.22
CA LEU A 120 -2.80 -9.20 -12.08
C LEU A 120 -2.35 -7.74 -12.02
N TRP A 121 -2.87 -6.91 -12.93
CA TRP A 121 -2.78 -5.45 -12.85
C TRP A 121 -4.17 -4.84 -12.95
N ILE A 122 -4.68 -4.39 -11.80
CA ILE A 122 -6.07 -3.96 -11.65
C ILE A 122 -6.16 -2.88 -10.57
N GLY A 123 -7.24 -2.10 -10.60
CA GLY A 123 -7.63 -1.19 -9.52
C GLY A 123 -7.81 0.25 -9.97
N THR A 124 -7.29 0.66 -11.12
CA THR A 124 -7.47 2.01 -11.65
C THR A 124 -8.94 2.35 -11.83
N ASN A 125 -9.69 1.40 -12.39
CA ASN A 125 -11.12 1.51 -12.63
C ASN A 125 -11.97 1.50 -11.36
N ASP A 126 -11.45 0.96 -10.26
CA ASP A 126 -12.07 0.99 -8.92
C ASP A 126 -11.88 2.34 -8.21
N LEU A 127 -10.86 3.11 -8.61
CA LEU A 127 -10.58 4.43 -8.04
C LEU A 127 -11.36 5.54 -8.72
N GLY A 128 -11.56 5.46 -10.05
CA GLY A 128 -12.01 6.56 -10.90
C GLY A 128 -13.44 7.06 -10.70
N PRO A 129 -13.96 7.89 -11.63
CA PRO A 129 -15.28 8.51 -11.49
C PRO A 129 -16.38 7.44 -11.54
N ASN A 130 -17.50 7.72 -10.89
CA ASN A 130 -18.59 6.79 -10.59
C ASN A 130 -18.20 5.58 -9.71
N THR A 131 -17.02 5.59 -9.09
CA THR A 131 -16.58 4.56 -8.13
C THR A 131 -16.07 5.21 -6.84
N LEU A 132 -14.89 4.86 -6.30
CA LEU A 132 -14.40 5.40 -5.03
C LEU A 132 -14.27 6.93 -5.04
N LEU A 133 -13.82 7.55 -6.16
CA LEU A 133 -13.63 8.99 -6.28
C LEU A 133 -14.89 9.83 -6.02
N THR A 134 -16.07 9.31 -6.41
CA THR A 134 -17.33 10.07 -6.41
C THR A 134 -18.46 9.34 -5.67
N GLY A 135 -18.13 8.27 -4.94
CA GLY A 135 -19.08 7.56 -4.08
C GLY A 135 -20.03 6.58 -4.77
N GLY A 136 -19.77 6.20 -6.03
CA GLY A 136 -20.57 5.20 -6.77
C GLY A 136 -20.30 3.75 -6.36
N VAL A 137 -20.07 3.51 -5.06
CA VAL A 137 -19.70 2.20 -4.50
C VAL A 137 -20.91 1.45 -3.94
N VAL A 138 -20.79 0.13 -3.82
CA VAL A 138 -21.79 -0.73 -3.18
C VAL A 138 -21.38 -1.02 -1.73
N ASN A 139 -22.36 -1.03 -0.82
CA ASN A 139 -22.15 -1.36 0.61
C ASN A 139 -21.08 -0.52 1.33
N ASN A 140 -20.91 0.76 0.93
CA ASN A 140 -19.85 1.64 1.44
C ASN A 140 -18.44 1.05 1.29
N ALA A 141 -18.18 0.34 0.19
CA ALA A 141 -16.87 -0.23 -0.09
C ALA A 141 -15.77 0.84 -0.04
N THR A 142 -14.62 0.44 0.48
CA THR A 142 -13.45 1.31 0.65
C THR A 142 -12.25 0.78 -0.13
N ILE A 143 -11.16 1.54 -0.11
CA ILE A 143 -9.89 1.08 -0.66
C ILE A 143 -9.38 -0.22 -0.01
N VAL A 144 -9.75 -0.47 1.26
CA VAL A 144 -9.41 -1.72 1.96
C VAL A 144 -10.13 -2.90 1.30
N ASP A 145 -11.39 -2.73 0.91
CA ASP A 145 -12.20 -3.79 0.32
C ASP A 145 -11.78 -4.09 -1.11
N VAL A 146 -11.49 -3.05 -1.90
CA VAL A 146 -10.87 -3.18 -3.23
C VAL A 146 -9.54 -3.92 -3.12
N THR A 147 -8.66 -3.51 -2.21
CA THR A 147 -7.35 -4.16 -2.03
C THR A 147 -7.47 -5.62 -1.55
N LYS A 148 -8.46 -5.94 -0.71
CA LYS A 148 -8.76 -7.33 -0.34
C LYS A 148 -9.22 -8.16 -1.54
N CYS A 149 -10.00 -7.57 -2.44
CA CYS A 149 -10.41 -8.22 -3.68
C CYS A 149 -9.19 -8.53 -4.56
N THR A 150 -8.33 -7.53 -4.83
CA THR A 150 -7.18 -7.68 -5.73
C THR A 150 -6.15 -8.68 -5.18
N VAL A 151 -5.85 -8.65 -3.87
CA VAL A 151 -4.97 -9.66 -3.25
C VAL A 151 -5.67 -11.02 -3.13
N GLY A 152 -6.99 -11.04 -2.92
CA GLY A 152 -7.80 -12.25 -2.81
C GLY A 152 -7.80 -13.11 -4.07
N TRP A 153 -7.57 -12.50 -5.25
CA TRP A 153 -7.36 -13.21 -6.52
C TRP A 153 -6.28 -14.31 -6.42
N ILE A 154 -5.19 -14.07 -5.68
CA ILE A 154 -4.13 -15.07 -5.44
C ILE A 154 -4.70 -16.31 -4.74
N ASN A 155 -5.50 -16.11 -3.68
CA ASN A 155 -6.09 -17.22 -2.92
C ASN A 155 -7.07 -18.02 -3.79
N THR A 156 -7.85 -17.34 -4.64
CA THR A 156 -8.78 -17.99 -5.57
C THR A 156 -8.05 -18.87 -6.57
N LEU A 157 -6.98 -18.37 -7.21
CA LEU A 157 -6.17 -19.17 -8.13
C LEU A 157 -5.38 -20.27 -7.42
N TYR A 158 -4.83 -20.00 -6.23
CA TYR A 158 -4.08 -21.00 -5.45
C TYR A 158 -4.91 -22.25 -5.15
N LYS A 159 -6.21 -22.07 -4.81
CA LYS A 159 -7.17 -23.16 -4.60
C LYS A 159 -7.40 -24.00 -5.85
N SER A 160 -7.18 -23.44 -7.04
CA SER A 160 -7.25 -24.18 -8.32
C SER A 160 -5.94 -24.88 -8.69
N GLY A 161 -4.88 -24.70 -7.90
CA GLY A 161 -3.57 -25.33 -8.12
C GLY A 161 -2.45 -24.38 -8.54
N ALA A 162 -2.72 -23.11 -8.82
CA ALA A 162 -1.69 -22.13 -9.20
C ALA A 162 -0.64 -21.93 -8.10
N ARG A 163 0.62 -21.67 -8.48
CA ARG A 163 1.75 -21.52 -7.52
C ARG A 163 2.62 -20.30 -7.71
N ASN A 164 2.71 -19.69 -8.90
CA ASN A 164 3.58 -18.53 -9.13
C ASN A 164 2.74 -17.30 -9.47
N PHE A 165 2.84 -16.26 -8.65
CA PHE A 165 2.02 -15.05 -8.74
C PHE A 165 2.89 -13.80 -8.83
N LEU A 166 2.50 -12.88 -9.71
CA LEU A 166 3.07 -11.54 -9.82
C LEU A 166 1.94 -10.51 -9.67
N TYR A 167 1.92 -9.78 -8.56
CA TYR A 167 0.95 -8.72 -8.32
C TYR A 167 1.53 -7.38 -8.77
N GLN A 168 0.79 -6.60 -9.54
CA GLN A 168 1.13 -5.23 -9.90
C GLN A 168 0.29 -4.22 -9.10
N ASN A 169 0.94 -3.19 -8.57
CA ASN A 169 0.26 -2.14 -7.80
C ASN A 169 -0.18 -0.96 -8.69
N ARG A 170 -0.98 -0.05 -8.12
CA ARG A 170 -1.62 1.03 -8.88
C ARG A 170 -0.64 2.13 -9.24
N LEU A 171 -0.83 2.71 -10.42
CA LEU A 171 -0.05 3.83 -10.95
C LEU A 171 -0.29 5.14 -10.18
N PRO A 172 0.64 6.12 -10.28
CA PRO A 172 0.33 7.51 -9.95
C PRO A 172 -0.62 8.05 -11.02
N LEU A 173 -1.79 8.56 -10.63
CA LEU A 173 -2.85 8.98 -11.54
C LEU A 173 -3.37 10.37 -11.15
N TYR A 174 -4.07 11.04 -12.08
CA TYR A 174 -4.77 12.32 -11.91
C TYR A 174 -3.84 13.51 -11.67
N ALA A 175 -3.40 14.17 -12.74
CA ALA A 175 -2.62 15.40 -12.65
C ALA A 175 -3.48 16.60 -12.18
N VAL A 176 -2.87 17.52 -11.41
CA VAL A 176 -3.51 18.74 -10.88
C VAL A 176 -3.98 19.67 -12.01
N ASP A 177 -3.26 19.69 -13.14
CA ASP A 177 -3.54 20.50 -14.32
C ASP A 177 -4.36 19.75 -15.39
N SER A 178 -5.01 18.64 -15.01
CA SER A 178 -5.84 17.86 -15.93
C SER A 178 -7.08 18.63 -16.41
N TYR A 179 -7.38 18.50 -17.70
CA TYR A 179 -8.47 19.20 -18.40
C TYR A 179 -9.64 18.27 -18.74
N PRO A 180 -10.83 18.80 -19.10
CA PRO A 180 -11.93 17.98 -19.60
C PRO A 180 -11.47 17.14 -20.79
N ASN A 181 -11.64 15.83 -20.68
CA ASN A 181 -11.19 14.85 -21.65
C ASN A 181 -12.24 13.74 -21.79
N ARG A 182 -11.98 12.75 -22.64
CA ARG A 182 -12.93 11.68 -22.94
C ARG A 182 -13.40 10.87 -21.73
N PHE A 183 -12.64 10.85 -20.63
CA PHE A 183 -12.98 10.12 -19.41
C PHE A 183 -13.85 10.93 -18.45
N TRP A 184 -13.79 12.27 -18.55
CA TRP A 184 -14.58 13.17 -17.72
C TRP A 184 -14.64 14.57 -18.33
N THR A 185 -15.84 15.01 -18.70
CA THR A 185 -16.07 16.34 -19.29
C THR A 185 -16.73 17.33 -18.33
N ALA A 186 -17.32 16.87 -17.23
CA ALA A 186 -17.98 17.74 -16.26
C ALA A 186 -16.97 18.56 -15.43
N GLU A 187 -17.41 19.72 -14.94
CA GLU A 187 -16.61 20.54 -14.04
C GLU A 187 -16.24 19.79 -12.75
N ARG A 188 -15.01 20.00 -12.26
CA ARG A 188 -14.50 19.38 -11.03
C ARG A 188 -13.33 20.17 -10.46
N ASN A 189 -13.10 20.01 -9.16
CA ASN A 189 -11.91 20.51 -8.49
C ASN A 189 -10.74 19.53 -8.73
N THR A 190 -9.84 19.88 -9.66
CA THR A 190 -8.70 19.02 -10.06
C THR A 190 -7.72 18.77 -8.91
N THR A 191 -7.48 19.77 -8.08
CA THR A 191 -6.64 19.65 -6.88
C THR A 191 -7.23 18.63 -5.92
N ALA A 192 -8.53 18.75 -5.60
CA ALA A 192 -9.20 17.81 -4.71
C ALA A 192 -9.15 16.37 -5.23
N TRP A 193 -9.37 16.18 -6.54
CA TRP A 193 -9.29 14.86 -7.18
C TRP A 193 -7.88 14.29 -7.18
N ASN A 194 -6.85 15.09 -7.48
CA ASN A 194 -5.45 14.68 -7.42
C ASN A 194 -5.09 14.20 -6.01
N LEU A 195 -5.39 15.00 -4.99
CA LEU A 195 -5.10 14.64 -3.59
C LEU A 195 -5.84 13.37 -3.16
N PHE A 196 -7.14 13.27 -3.46
CA PHE A 196 -7.92 12.11 -3.05
C PHE A 196 -7.49 10.81 -3.75
N ILE A 197 -7.24 10.85 -5.06
CA ILE A 197 -6.75 9.69 -5.80
C ILE A 197 -5.34 9.29 -5.34
N ASN A 198 -4.46 10.26 -5.09
CA ASN A 198 -3.14 9.98 -4.54
C ASN A 198 -3.24 9.19 -3.23
N GLU A 199 -4.08 9.66 -2.28
CA GLU A 199 -4.29 8.97 -1.01
C GLU A 199 -4.87 7.56 -1.18
N LEU A 200 -5.84 7.37 -2.07
CA LEU A 200 -6.38 6.04 -2.38
C LEU A 200 -5.31 5.11 -2.99
N ALA A 201 -4.52 5.62 -3.94
CA ALA A 201 -3.47 4.88 -4.62
C ALA A 201 -2.39 4.43 -3.62
N VAL A 202 -1.76 5.35 -2.89
CA VAL A 202 -0.67 5.04 -1.95
C VAL A 202 -1.14 4.17 -0.79
N SER A 203 -2.32 4.44 -0.24
CA SER A 203 -2.91 3.64 0.85
C SER A 203 -3.09 2.21 0.44
N GLY A 204 -3.79 2.00 -0.67
CA GLY A 204 -4.07 0.65 -1.09
C GLY A 204 -2.81 -0.09 -1.60
N ASN A 205 -1.82 0.62 -2.16
CA ASN A 205 -0.53 0.03 -2.53
C ASN A 205 0.22 -0.48 -1.28
N GLU A 206 0.27 0.30 -0.19
CA GLU A 206 0.89 -0.14 1.07
C GLU A 206 0.08 -1.27 1.74
N ILE A 207 -1.26 -1.20 1.74
CA ILE A 207 -2.12 -2.29 2.23
C ILE A 207 -1.85 -3.59 1.46
N ALA A 208 -1.80 -3.52 0.12
CA ALA A 208 -1.50 -4.68 -0.72
C ALA A 208 -0.13 -5.27 -0.35
N LYS A 209 0.91 -4.43 -0.25
CA LYS A 209 2.26 -4.85 0.14
C LYS A 209 2.27 -5.58 1.50
N LEU A 210 1.59 -5.05 2.52
CA LEU A 210 1.51 -5.68 3.84
C LEU A 210 0.73 -7.00 3.80
N MET A 211 -0.37 -7.07 3.04
CA MET A 211 -1.12 -8.30 2.85
C MET A 211 -0.27 -9.36 2.14
N LEU A 212 0.42 -9.01 1.06
CA LEU A 212 1.33 -9.90 0.33
C LEU A 212 2.51 -10.37 1.21
N GLN A 213 2.97 -9.55 2.16
CA GLN A 213 4.02 -9.95 3.13
C GLN A 213 3.56 -11.01 4.12
N THR A 214 2.28 -11.09 4.42
CA THR A 214 1.72 -12.03 5.40
C THR A 214 1.14 -13.28 4.75
N LEU A 215 0.69 -13.17 3.50
CA LEU A 215 0.01 -14.23 2.76
C LEU A 215 0.80 -15.54 2.58
N PRO A 216 2.14 -15.56 2.37
CA PRO A 216 2.90 -16.80 2.20
C PRO A 216 2.77 -17.78 3.37
N ALA A 217 2.51 -17.30 4.59
CA ALA A 217 2.33 -18.16 5.76
C ALA A 217 1.08 -19.05 5.67
N SER A 218 0.07 -18.67 4.86
CA SER A 218 -1.16 -19.45 4.64
C SER A 218 -1.21 -20.16 3.30
N LEU A 219 -0.22 -19.96 2.41
CA LEU A 219 -0.17 -20.55 1.07
C LEU A 219 1.13 -21.37 0.85
N PRO A 220 1.27 -22.56 1.47
CA PRO A 220 2.47 -23.38 1.30
C PRO A 220 2.78 -23.68 -0.17
N GLY A 221 4.04 -23.48 -0.56
CA GLY A 221 4.51 -23.70 -1.92
C GLY A 221 4.14 -22.61 -2.93
N ALA A 222 3.45 -21.55 -2.52
CA ALA A 222 3.23 -20.40 -3.39
C ALA A 222 4.48 -19.49 -3.44
N HIS A 223 4.80 -19.00 -4.63
CA HIS A 223 5.76 -17.95 -4.90
C HIS A 223 5.00 -16.68 -5.27
N ILE A 224 5.20 -15.61 -4.51
CA ILE A 224 4.46 -14.35 -4.68
C ILE A 224 5.47 -13.22 -4.84
N GLY A 225 5.42 -12.54 -5.99
CA GLY A 225 6.14 -11.31 -6.25
C GLY A 225 5.20 -10.10 -6.26
N LEU A 226 5.68 -8.96 -5.75
CA LEU A 226 5.12 -7.64 -6.01
C LEU A 226 6.00 -6.97 -7.06
N PHE A 227 5.41 -6.61 -8.20
CA PHE A 227 6.02 -5.71 -9.17
C PHE A 227 5.48 -4.30 -8.89
N ASP A 228 6.38 -3.40 -8.50
CA ASP A 228 6.04 -2.06 -8.06
C ASP A 228 5.89 -1.10 -9.25
N SER A 229 4.81 -1.27 -10.03
CA SER A 229 4.44 -0.39 -11.14
C SER A 229 4.32 1.06 -10.70
N HIS A 230 3.87 1.33 -9.47
CA HIS A 230 3.80 2.67 -8.90
C HIS A 230 5.16 3.36 -8.87
N SER A 231 6.15 2.70 -8.26
CA SER A 231 7.52 3.24 -8.17
C SER A 231 8.17 3.32 -9.55
N LEU A 232 7.95 2.34 -10.43
CA LEU A 232 8.48 2.37 -11.80
C LEU A 232 7.96 3.59 -12.58
N PHE A 233 6.66 3.88 -12.52
CA PHE A 233 6.11 5.02 -13.25
C PHE A 233 6.53 6.35 -12.65
N ASN A 234 6.62 6.48 -11.32
CA ASN A 234 7.23 7.68 -10.74
C ASN A 234 8.67 7.87 -11.23
N ASP A 235 9.46 6.80 -11.36
CA ASP A 235 10.83 6.90 -11.88
C ASP A 235 10.89 7.23 -13.39
N ILE A 236 9.92 6.76 -14.19
CA ILE A 236 9.77 7.20 -15.59
C ILE A 236 9.49 8.70 -15.66
N LEU A 237 8.63 9.22 -14.78
CA LEU A 237 8.27 10.63 -14.75
C LEU A 237 9.41 11.51 -14.23
N ASP A 238 10.14 11.06 -13.20
CA ASP A 238 11.25 11.79 -12.60
C ASP A 238 12.53 11.72 -13.46
N ASN A 239 12.76 10.59 -14.15
CA ASN A 239 13.99 10.30 -14.91
C ASN A 239 13.71 9.82 -16.35
N PRO A 240 12.94 10.56 -17.18
CA PRO A 240 12.41 10.06 -18.45
C PRO A 240 13.48 9.66 -19.47
N SER A 241 14.66 10.27 -19.44
CA SER A 241 15.76 9.96 -20.37
C SER A 241 16.35 8.56 -20.22
N GLN A 242 16.05 7.86 -19.13
CA GLN A 242 16.45 6.46 -18.92
C GLN A 242 15.47 5.47 -19.57
N TYR A 243 14.26 5.92 -19.89
CA TYR A 243 13.13 5.05 -20.21
C TYR A 243 12.50 5.35 -21.57
N LEU A 244 12.37 6.62 -21.93
CA LEU A 244 11.76 7.09 -23.16
C LEU A 244 12.84 7.28 -24.23
N ASN A 245 12.58 6.82 -25.45
CA ASN A 245 13.59 6.70 -26.51
C ASN A 245 13.11 7.15 -27.89
N GLY A 246 12.06 7.98 -27.94
CA GLY A 246 11.59 8.58 -29.18
C GLY A 246 12.48 9.69 -29.73
N THR A 247 12.08 10.22 -30.89
CA THR A 247 12.84 11.22 -31.64
C THR A 247 12.48 12.67 -31.30
N ALA A 248 11.34 12.91 -30.65
CA ALA A 248 10.91 14.20 -30.15
C ALA A 248 11.47 14.48 -28.74
N PRO A 249 11.40 15.74 -28.25
CA PRO A 249 11.63 16.03 -26.83
C PRO A 249 10.76 15.15 -25.92
N LEU A 250 11.34 14.66 -24.83
CA LEU A 250 10.66 13.77 -23.89
C LEU A 250 9.50 14.48 -23.20
N ASN A 251 8.36 13.80 -23.08
CA ASN A 251 7.12 14.37 -22.58
C ASN A 251 6.47 13.48 -21.51
N ILE A 252 6.33 14.04 -20.32
CA ILE A 252 5.78 13.38 -19.12
C ILE A 252 4.45 13.97 -18.65
N THR A 253 4.03 15.12 -19.22
CA THR A 253 2.82 15.86 -18.84
C THR A 253 1.72 15.80 -19.88
N GLY A 254 2.09 15.59 -21.15
CA GLY A 254 1.18 15.35 -22.27
C GLY A 254 1.07 13.87 -22.61
N ALA A 255 0.33 13.60 -23.68
CA ALA A 255 0.07 12.25 -24.17
C ALA A 255 0.29 12.18 -25.69
N VAL A 256 0.53 10.97 -26.21
CA VAL A 256 0.66 10.71 -27.65
C VAL A 256 -0.59 11.15 -28.41
N HIS A 257 -1.76 10.81 -27.90
CA HIS A 257 -3.08 11.13 -28.43
C HIS A 257 -3.85 11.89 -27.34
N ALA A 258 -3.70 13.21 -27.34
CA ALA A 258 -4.31 14.08 -26.33
C ALA A 258 -5.56 14.74 -26.92
N CYS A 259 -6.72 14.54 -26.31
CA CYS A 259 -8.01 15.06 -26.77
C CYS A 259 -8.64 15.96 -25.71
N ARG A 260 -8.79 17.25 -26.06
CA ARG A 260 -9.42 18.25 -25.21
C ARG A 260 -10.90 18.37 -25.54
N PHE A 261 -11.72 18.35 -24.50
CA PHE A 261 -13.16 18.53 -24.58
C PHE A 261 -13.55 19.87 -23.92
N LYS A 262 -14.72 20.38 -24.29
CA LYS A 262 -15.39 21.46 -23.55
C LYS A 262 -16.08 20.89 -22.33
N THR A 263 -16.32 21.75 -21.34
CA THR A 263 -17.12 21.38 -20.17
C THR A 263 -18.49 20.87 -20.60
N ASP A 264 -18.89 19.73 -20.07
CA ASP A 264 -20.14 19.02 -20.35
C ASP A 264 -20.35 18.59 -21.82
N GLU A 265 -19.28 18.58 -22.62
CA GLU A 265 -19.31 17.99 -23.96
C GLU A 265 -19.58 16.48 -23.88
N SER A 266 -20.26 15.93 -24.90
CA SER A 266 -20.50 14.50 -24.96
C SER A 266 -19.17 13.76 -25.12
N THR A 267 -18.93 12.73 -24.31
CA THR A 267 -17.75 11.87 -24.47
C THR A 267 -17.79 11.02 -25.74
N SER A 268 -18.88 11.09 -26.51
CA SER A 268 -18.98 10.51 -27.85
C SER A 268 -18.52 11.45 -28.97
N ASP A 269 -18.32 12.75 -28.68
CA ASP A 269 -17.69 13.67 -29.62
C ASP A 269 -16.19 13.34 -29.76
N PRO A 270 -15.56 13.63 -30.91
CA PRO A 270 -14.13 13.37 -31.09
C PRO A 270 -13.24 14.28 -30.25
N GLY A 271 -13.74 15.43 -29.78
CA GLY A 271 -12.94 16.46 -29.11
C GLY A 271 -11.92 17.14 -30.05
N GLU A 272 -11.08 18.00 -29.48
CA GLU A 272 -9.93 18.60 -30.15
C GLU A 272 -8.66 17.79 -29.83
N CYS A 273 -8.28 16.91 -30.76
CA CYS A 273 -7.16 15.99 -30.57
C CYS A 273 -5.86 16.45 -31.22
N THR A 274 -4.74 16.09 -30.59
CA THR A 274 -3.39 16.19 -31.15
C THR A 274 -2.68 14.85 -31.06
N ASP A 275 -1.96 14.49 -32.11
CA ASP A 275 -1.24 13.23 -32.23
C ASP A 275 0.27 13.43 -32.37
N ALA A 276 1.05 12.61 -31.66
CA ALA A 276 2.45 12.36 -31.95
C ALA A 276 2.56 11.17 -32.91
N GLU A 277 3.38 11.30 -33.95
CA GLU A 277 3.44 10.34 -35.06
C GLU A 277 4.78 9.61 -35.10
N GLY A 278 4.78 8.42 -35.71
CA GLY A 278 6.00 7.63 -35.92
C GLY A 278 6.79 7.40 -34.63
N THR A 279 8.10 7.68 -34.67
CA THR A 279 9.01 7.49 -33.53
C THR A 279 8.90 8.58 -32.46
N ASP A 280 8.15 9.65 -32.69
CA ASP A 280 7.93 10.68 -31.66
C ASP A 280 7.03 10.15 -30.54
N ARG A 281 6.19 9.14 -30.83
CA ARG A 281 5.35 8.45 -29.83
C ARG A 281 6.15 7.90 -28.66
N ASP A 282 7.36 7.41 -28.93
CA ASP A 282 8.26 6.81 -27.94
C ASP A 282 8.92 7.86 -27.02
N SER A 283 8.68 9.15 -27.25
CA SER A 283 9.11 10.25 -26.37
C SER A 283 8.11 10.52 -25.25
N PHE A 284 6.93 9.88 -25.23
CA PHE A 284 5.86 10.14 -24.26
C PHE A 284 5.74 9.04 -23.21
N ALA A 285 5.48 9.42 -21.97
CA ALA A 285 5.15 8.45 -20.90
C ALA A 285 3.71 7.89 -21.03
N TRP A 286 2.80 8.68 -21.59
CA TRP A 286 1.36 8.41 -21.67
C TRP A 286 0.87 8.35 -23.12
N TYR A 287 -0.04 7.42 -23.41
CA TYR A 287 -0.70 7.35 -24.72
C TYR A 287 -1.86 8.33 -24.81
N ASP A 288 -2.80 8.30 -23.87
CA ASP A 288 -3.89 9.26 -23.72
C ASP A 288 -3.86 9.85 -22.30
N GLU A 289 -4.93 10.51 -21.84
CA GLU A 289 -4.98 11.13 -20.51
C GLU A 289 -4.97 10.14 -19.33
N LEU A 290 -4.91 8.82 -19.59
CA LEU A 290 -4.97 7.79 -18.55
C LEU A 290 -4.04 6.58 -18.78
N HIS A 291 -3.80 6.19 -20.03
CA HIS A 291 -3.12 4.94 -20.38
C HIS A 291 -1.62 5.16 -20.61
N PRO A 292 -0.76 4.23 -20.15
CA PRO A 292 0.66 4.24 -20.52
C PRO A 292 0.87 4.26 -22.03
N SER A 293 1.96 4.90 -22.48
CA SER A 293 2.40 4.80 -23.86
C SER A 293 2.91 3.40 -24.17
N GLU A 294 2.97 3.03 -25.46
CA GLU A 294 3.57 1.76 -25.88
C GLU A 294 5.04 1.66 -25.41
N GLN A 295 5.78 2.77 -25.36
CA GLN A 295 7.15 2.75 -24.84
C GLN A 295 7.20 2.48 -23.32
N SER A 296 6.28 3.05 -22.54
CA SER A 296 6.13 2.70 -21.12
C SER A 296 5.76 1.21 -20.95
N ASP A 297 4.90 0.67 -21.81
CA ASP A 297 4.57 -0.76 -21.83
C ASP A 297 5.77 -1.64 -22.15
N ARG A 298 6.63 -1.25 -23.10
CA ARG A 298 7.89 -1.95 -23.39
C ARG A 298 8.82 -1.96 -22.18
N VAL A 299 8.85 -0.88 -21.38
CA VAL A 299 9.61 -0.81 -20.13
C VAL A 299 9.06 -1.80 -19.10
N VAL A 300 7.74 -1.78 -18.84
CA VAL A 300 7.07 -2.75 -17.94
C VAL A 300 7.37 -4.19 -18.36
N ALA A 301 7.19 -4.47 -19.65
CA ALA A 301 7.43 -5.78 -20.24
C ALA A 301 8.87 -6.25 -20.07
N ARG A 302 9.85 -5.38 -20.31
CA ARG A 302 11.28 -5.68 -20.13
C ARG A 302 11.58 -6.04 -18.68
N GLU A 303 11.11 -5.24 -17.72
CA GLU A 303 11.40 -5.51 -16.31
C GLU A 303 10.76 -6.81 -15.83
N ILE A 304 9.52 -7.11 -16.24
CA ILE A 304 8.85 -8.38 -15.91
C ILE A 304 9.54 -9.57 -16.60
N ALA A 305 9.89 -9.44 -17.88
CA ALA A 305 10.60 -10.48 -18.62
C ALA A 305 11.96 -10.79 -17.99
N ASN A 306 12.69 -9.76 -17.54
CA ASN A 306 13.95 -9.92 -16.82
C ASN A 306 13.73 -10.77 -15.57
N VAL A 307 12.74 -10.44 -14.72
CA VAL A 307 12.43 -11.18 -13.49
C VAL A 307 12.09 -12.65 -13.76
N ILE A 308 11.33 -12.93 -14.82
CA ILE A 308 10.96 -14.30 -15.22
C ILE A 308 12.17 -15.08 -15.77
N SER A 309 13.07 -14.40 -16.48
CA SER A 309 14.12 -15.03 -17.28
C SER A 309 15.49 -15.13 -16.57
N VAL A 310 15.72 -14.49 -15.41
CA VAL A 310 17.07 -14.34 -14.82
C VAL A 310 17.83 -15.67 -14.72
N SER A 311 18.85 -15.81 -15.58
CA SER A 311 19.91 -16.83 -15.51
C SER A 311 20.90 -16.52 -14.37
N PRO A 312 21.62 -17.51 -13.81
CA PRO A 312 22.50 -17.31 -12.66
C PRO A 312 23.64 -16.29 -12.90
N GLU A 313 24.00 -16.02 -14.15
CA GLU A 313 25.15 -15.18 -14.54
C GLU A 313 24.89 -13.66 -14.42
N MET A 314 23.62 -13.23 -14.41
CA MET A 314 23.28 -11.79 -14.32
C MET A 314 23.25 -11.24 -12.88
N ARG A 315 23.44 -12.11 -11.87
CA ARG A 315 23.49 -11.72 -10.45
C ARG A 315 24.73 -10.88 -10.08
N SER A 316 25.77 -10.87 -10.91
CA SER A 316 27.06 -10.23 -10.59
C SER A 316 27.25 -8.82 -11.17
N MET A 317 26.44 -8.37 -12.14
CA MET A 317 26.70 -7.11 -12.86
C MET A 317 25.69 -5.97 -12.65
N ASN A 318 24.51 -6.20 -12.05
CA ASN A 318 23.50 -5.13 -11.83
C ASN A 318 22.97 -5.07 -10.39
N LEU A 319 23.83 -5.35 -9.40
CA LEU A 319 23.42 -5.42 -8.00
C LEU A 319 23.02 -4.06 -7.37
N LEU A 320 23.29 -2.92 -8.03
CA LEU A 320 22.93 -1.60 -7.51
C LEU A 320 21.57 -1.04 -7.99
N THR A 321 21.05 -1.48 -9.15
CA THR A 321 19.79 -0.94 -9.71
C THR A 321 18.62 -1.92 -9.59
N PHE A 322 18.88 -3.22 -9.52
CA PHE A 322 17.85 -4.26 -9.66
C PHE A 322 17.13 -4.65 -8.34
N ILE A 323 17.63 -4.22 -7.17
CA ILE A 323 17.10 -4.64 -5.85
C ILE A 323 15.87 -3.82 -5.41
N ARG A 324 15.43 -2.79 -6.15
CA ARG A 324 14.25 -2.00 -5.75
C ARG A 324 12.90 -2.62 -6.13
N SER A 325 12.83 -3.53 -7.12
CA SER A 325 11.55 -3.83 -7.79
C SER A 325 10.90 -5.18 -7.44
N VAL A 326 11.57 -6.08 -6.71
CA VAL A 326 11.01 -7.39 -6.33
C VAL A 326 11.41 -7.76 -4.90
N LEU A 327 10.46 -7.64 -3.96
CA LEU A 327 10.62 -8.20 -2.60
C LEU A 327 10.19 -9.68 -2.60
N ALA A 328 11.17 -10.59 -2.48
CA ALA A 328 10.89 -11.98 -2.11
C ALA A 328 10.57 -12.09 -0.62
N ILE A 329 9.42 -12.67 -0.27
CA ILE A 329 8.89 -12.69 1.11
C ILE A 329 8.99 -14.13 1.62
N SER A 330 9.83 -14.36 2.65
CA SER A 330 9.97 -15.68 3.28
C SER A 330 9.02 -15.82 4.48
N PRO A 331 8.30 -16.96 4.62
CA PRO A 331 7.44 -17.20 5.77
C PRO A 331 8.29 -17.46 7.03
N ARG A 332 8.22 -16.56 8.01
CA ARG A 332 8.64 -16.86 9.39
C ARG A 332 7.42 -17.37 10.17
N THR A 333 7.47 -18.62 10.60
CA THR A 333 6.55 -19.16 11.61
C THR A 333 6.76 -18.39 12.92
N ARG A 334 5.78 -17.57 13.32
CA ARG A 334 5.77 -16.95 14.65
C ARG A 334 5.07 -17.89 15.63
N ALA A 335 5.75 -18.22 16.73
CA ALA A 335 5.07 -18.74 17.90
C ALA A 335 4.04 -17.71 18.39
N ALA A 336 2.84 -18.15 18.76
CA ALA A 336 1.82 -17.28 19.33
C ALA A 336 2.34 -16.72 20.67
N ALA A 337 2.60 -15.41 20.71
CA ALA A 337 2.88 -14.73 21.97
C ALA A 337 1.60 -14.80 22.84
N HIS A 338 1.71 -15.40 24.02
CA HIS A 338 0.62 -15.38 24.99
C HIS A 338 0.52 -13.96 25.55
N GLY A 339 -0.68 -13.39 25.58
CA GLY A 339 -0.93 -12.06 26.15
C GLY A 339 -0.68 -12.01 27.66
N PRO A 340 -0.74 -10.82 28.28
CA PRO A 340 -0.60 -10.67 29.72
C PRO A 340 -1.62 -11.51 30.49
N LYS A 341 -1.20 -12.13 31.59
CA LYS A 341 -2.11 -12.86 32.49
C LYS A 341 -3.01 -11.89 33.27
N PRO A 342 -4.20 -12.32 33.71
CA PRO A 342 -5.02 -11.52 34.64
C PRO A 342 -4.20 -11.08 35.86
N GLY A 343 -4.28 -9.80 36.21
CA GLY A 343 -3.53 -9.20 37.33
C GLY A 343 -2.04 -8.95 37.09
N GLN A 344 -1.51 -9.29 35.89
CA GLN A 344 -0.10 -9.04 35.55
C GLN A 344 0.19 -7.54 35.34
N ILE A 345 -0.73 -6.83 34.68
CA ILE A 345 -0.56 -5.40 34.38
C ILE A 345 -0.91 -4.56 35.61
N LYS A 346 0.04 -3.74 36.04
CA LYS A 346 -0.05 -2.82 37.20
C LYS A 346 0.12 -1.35 36.82
N ASN A 347 0.60 -1.07 35.60
CA ASN A 347 0.89 0.28 35.16
C ASN A 347 0.29 0.52 33.76
N LEU A 348 -0.38 1.65 33.60
CA LEU A 348 -0.91 2.16 32.34
C LEU A 348 -0.14 3.45 31.97
N VAL A 349 0.60 3.40 30.87
CA VAL A 349 1.30 4.56 30.29
C VAL A 349 0.55 5.01 29.05
N THR A 350 0.09 6.26 29.00
CA THR A 350 -0.76 6.75 27.91
C THR A 350 -0.12 7.90 27.13
N PHE A 351 -0.16 7.79 25.81
CA PHE A 351 0.27 8.79 24.84
C PHE A 351 -0.90 9.16 23.93
N GLY A 352 -0.87 10.32 23.29
CA GLY A 352 -1.87 10.72 22.31
C GLY A 352 -2.36 12.15 22.45
N ASP A 353 -3.49 12.43 21.81
CA ASP A 353 -4.03 13.79 21.70
C ASP A 353 -5.05 14.14 22.80
N SER A 354 -5.95 15.08 22.47
CA SER A 354 -7.05 15.56 23.30
C SER A 354 -8.05 14.48 23.71
N TYR A 355 -8.11 13.33 23.02
CA TYR A 355 -8.89 12.18 23.47
C TYR A 355 -8.27 11.47 24.68
N THR A 356 -6.99 11.71 24.97
CA THR A 356 -6.24 11.00 26.02
C THR A 356 -5.65 11.93 27.09
N ASP A 357 -5.44 13.21 26.79
CA ASP A 357 -4.87 14.22 27.70
C ASP A 357 -5.75 14.46 28.95
N VAL A 358 -5.27 13.96 30.10
CA VAL A 358 -5.91 14.07 31.41
C VAL A 358 -5.73 15.44 32.07
N ALA A 359 -4.73 16.22 31.65
CA ALA A 359 -4.44 17.52 32.23
C ALA A 359 -5.33 18.62 31.62
N LYS A 360 -5.70 18.48 30.34
CA LYS A 360 -6.60 19.39 29.62
C LYS A 360 -7.77 18.65 28.97
N PRO A 361 -8.69 18.08 29.76
CA PRO A 361 -9.82 17.32 29.22
C PRO A 361 -10.69 18.14 28.27
N ARG A 362 -10.96 17.61 27.06
CA ARG A 362 -11.87 18.26 26.07
C ARG A 362 -13.32 17.80 26.17
N ASN A 363 -13.64 16.95 27.13
CA ASN A 363 -15.00 16.44 27.39
C ASN A 363 -15.69 17.11 28.60
N ASN A 364 -15.09 18.16 29.17
CA ASN A 364 -15.57 18.84 30.38
C ASN A 364 -15.75 17.91 31.61
N GLY A 365 -15.03 16.78 31.62
CA GLY A 365 -15.11 15.76 32.66
C GLY A 365 -13.78 15.02 32.83
N THR A 366 -13.87 13.81 33.40
CA THR A 366 -12.70 12.94 33.57
C THR A 366 -12.41 12.19 32.27
N GLN A 367 -11.14 12.09 31.89
CA GLN A 367 -10.75 11.35 30.68
C GLN A 367 -10.68 9.84 30.90
N TRP A 368 -10.84 9.09 29.81
CA TRP A 368 -10.86 7.63 29.83
C TRP A 368 -9.63 6.97 30.51
N PRO A 369 -8.37 7.48 30.46
CA PRO A 369 -7.25 6.81 31.09
C PRO A 369 -7.39 6.73 32.62
N VAL A 370 -8.05 7.72 33.23
CA VAL A 370 -8.30 7.74 34.68
C VAL A 370 -9.28 6.64 35.06
N TYR A 371 -10.37 6.48 34.30
CA TYR A 371 -11.32 5.39 34.51
C TYR A 371 -10.70 4.02 34.26
N ALA A 372 -9.95 3.86 33.16
CA ALA A 372 -9.27 2.62 32.82
C ALA A 372 -8.27 2.19 33.92
N ALA A 373 -7.45 3.12 34.41
CA ALA A 373 -6.53 2.87 35.51
C ALA A 373 -7.27 2.50 36.80
N GLY A 374 -8.36 3.21 37.12
CA GLY A 374 -9.21 2.93 38.29
C GLY A 374 -9.83 1.53 38.25
N TYR A 375 -10.44 1.15 37.12
CA TYR A 375 -11.07 -0.16 36.93
C TYR A 375 -10.05 -1.31 36.91
N ALA A 376 -8.84 -1.06 36.38
CA ALA A 376 -7.78 -2.06 36.34
C ALA A 376 -6.96 -2.14 37.65
N HIS A 377 -7.21 -1.25 38.62
CA HIS A 377 -6.35 -1.04 39.79
C HIS A 377 -4.87 -0.83 39.42
N ALA A 378 -4.63 -0.08 38.35
CA ALA A 378 -3.30 0.22 37.82
C ALA A 378 -2.86 1.65 38.13
N ASN A 379 -1.56 1.87 38.24
CA ASN A 379 -0.99 3.21 38.29
C ASN A 379 -1.09 3.87 36.90
N LEU A 380 -1.52 5.13 36.84
CA LEU A 380 -1.60 5.90 35.60
C LEU A 380 -0.38 6.82 35.45
N PHE A 381 0.27 6.75 34.29
CA PHE A 381 1.35 7.66 33.88
C PHE A 381 0.96 8.35 32.56
N PRO A 382 0.38 9.56 32.61
CA PRO A 382 -0.18 10.23 31.45
C PRO A 382 0.82 11.19 30.78
N PHE A 383 1.12 10.94 29.50
CA PHE A 383 2.01 11.76 28.66
C PHE A 383 1.31 12.42 27.48
N ALA A 384 0.03 12.15 27.26
CA ALA A 384 -0.75 12.69 26.15
C ALA A 384 -0.90 14.22 26.23
N HIS A 385 -0.71 14.93 25.12
CA HIS A 385 -0.92 16.38 25.00
C HIS A 385 -2.05 16.74 24.03
N SER A 386 -2.99 17.57 24.49
CA SER A 386 -4.08 18.08 23.63
C SER A 386 -3.57 18.78 22.38
N GLY A 387 -4.05 18.34 21.22
CA GLY A 387 -3.68 18.90 19.92
C GLY A 387 -2.46 18.22 19.28
N ALA A 388 -1.84 17.24 19.95
CA ALA A 388 -0.75 16.47 19.39
C ALA A 388 -1.13 15.84 18.05
N ALA A 389 -0.22 15.97 17.08
CA ALA A 389 -0.12 15.04 15.96
C ALA A 389 0.95 13.98 16.26
N CYS A 390 1.06 12.96 15.40
CA CYS A 390 2.08 11.93 15.58
C CYS A 390 3.49 12.51 15.52
N SER A 391 3.78 13.34 14.50
CA SER A 391 5.09 13.99 14.36
C SER A 391 5.02 15.34 13.68
N ASP A 392 5.74 16.31 14.24
CA ASP A 392 5.90 17.64 13.65
C ASP A 392 6.72 17.64 12.35
N LEU A 393 7.37 16.51 12.03
CA LEU A 393 8.09 16.32 10.77
C LEU A 393 7.18 15.89 9.61
N LEU A 394 5.91 15.56 9.88
CA LEU A 394 4.92 15.17 8.89
C LEU A 394 3.77 16.18 8.84
N THR A 395 3.18 16.45 10.00
CA THR A 395 2.00 17.30 10.17
C THR A 395 2.29 18.31 11.28
N PRO A 396 2.93 19.44 10.97
CA PRO A 396 3.38 20.40 11.98
C PRO A 396 2.17 21.05 12.66
N THR A 397 2.10 20.93 13.98
CA THR A 397 1.08 21.59 14.79
C THR A 397 1.74 22.52 15.81
N PRO A 398 1.04 23.53 16.34
CA PRO A 398 1.59 24.37 17.42
C PRO A 398 1.63 23.64 18.78
N PHE A 399 1.29 22.35 18.82
CA PHE A 399 1.17 21.55 20.05
C PHE A 399 2.29 20.49 20.14
N PRO A 400 2.67 20.04 21.35
CA PRO A 400 3.68 18.99 21.52
C PRO A 400 3.26 17.70 20.82
N SER A 401 4.05 17.22 19.86
CA SER A 401 3.79 15.94 19.17
C SER A 401 4.27 14.70 19.93
N VAL A 402 3.74 13.54 19.56
CA VAL A 402 4.09 12.25 20.18
C VAL A 402 5.58 11.94 20.03
N MET A 403 6.11 12.08 18.82
CA MET A 403 7.48 11.65 18.50
C MET A 403 8.53 12.63 19.02
N GLN A 404 8.28 13.94 18.96
CA GLN A 404 9.26 14.96 19.37
C GLN A 404 9.12 15.39 20.84
N ASN A 405 8.00 15.11 21.52
CA ASN A 405 7.77 15.57 22.90
C ASN A 405 7.38 14.44 23.85
N GLU A 406 6.24 13.77 23.64
CA GLU A 406 5.69 12.83 24.64
C GLU A 406 6.62 11.64 24.92
N LEU A 407 7.18 11.03 23.87
CA LEU A 407 8.13 9.93 24.01
C LEU A 407 9.44 10.37 24.71
N PRO A 408 10.10 11.46 24.31
CA PRO A 408 11.22 12.04 25.05
C PRO A 408 10.92 12.33 26.53
N GLU A 409 9.76 12.89 26.86
CA GLU A 409 9.34 13.14 28.25
C GLU A 409 9.26 11.84 29.06
N TYR A 410 8.66 10.80 28.49
CA TYR A 410 8.63 9.47 29.12
C TYR A 410 10.04 8.89 29.33
N PHE A 411 10.93 9.02 28.34
CA PHE A 411 12.31 8.55 28.47
C PHE A 411 13.11 9.35 29.51
N ALA A 412 12.89 10.66 29.61
CA ALA A 412 13.50 11.48 30.65
C ALA A 412 13.02 11.06 32.05
N ALA A 413 11.71 10.87 32.23
CA ALA A 413 11.11 10.48 33.50
C ALA A 413 11.52 9.08 33.96
N THR A 414 11.70 8.13 33.03
CA THR A 414 12.21 6.80 33.36
C THR A 414 13.72 6.78 33.56
N GLY A 415 14.48 7.52 32.75
CA GLY A 415 15.93 7.63 32.86
C GLY A 415 16.41 8.32 34.14
N ASN A 416 15.67 9.32 34.63
CA ASN A 416 15.96 9.99 35.90
C ASN A 416 15.34 9.29 37.12
N GLY A 417 14.58 8.21 36.92
CA GLY A 417 13.96 7.42 37.98
C GLY A 417 12.70 8.03 38.62
N SER A 418 12.15 9.11 38.07
CA SER A 418 10.86 9.70 38.51
C SER A 418 9.70 8.73 38.28
N ILE A 419 9.79 7.91 37.24
CA ILE A 419 8.85 6.82 36.95
C ILE A 419 9.62 5.51 36.96
N LYS A 420 9.10 4.52 37.69
CA LYS A 420 9.64 3.17 37.75
C LYS A 420 8.58 2.18 37.30
N VAL A 421 8.74 1.68 36.09
CA VAL A 421 7.82 0.71 35.48
C VAL A 421 8.58 -0.56 35.10
N LYS A 422 7.99 -1.72 35.38
CA LYS A 422 8.53 -3.00 34.92
C LYS A 422 7.90 -3.37 33.58
N PRO A 423 8.67 -3.75 32.55
CA PRO A 423 8.11 -4.01 31.23
C PRO A 423 7.01 -5.07 31.16
N ASP A 424 7.09 -6.11 31.98
CA ASP A 424 6.12 -7.19 32.07
C ASP A 424 4.83 -6.81 32.81
N GLU A 425 4.89 -5.78 33.67
CA GLU A 425 3.75 -5.26 34.45
C GLU A 425 3.15 -3.97 33.85
N THR A 426 3.60 -3.55 32.66
CA THR A 426 3.24 -2.24 32.10
C THR A 426 2.65 -2.38 30.71
N ILE A 427 1.51 -1.73 30.49
CA ILE A 427 0.90 -1.56 29.17
C ILE A 427 1.03 -0.12 28.71
N TYR A 428 1.41 0.05 27.45
CA TYR A 428 1.56 1.32 26.78
C TYR A 428 0.43 1.47 25.78
N THR A 429 -0.22 2.65 25.73
CA THR A 429 -1.28 2.92 24.76
C THR A 429 -1.09 4.24 24.03
N LEU A 430 -1.45 4.26 22.75
CA LEU A 430 -1.48 5.45 21.91
C LEU A 430 -2.84 5.59 21.24
N TRP A 431 -3.42 6.79 21.33
CA TRP A 431 -4.57 7.22 20.53
C TRP A 431 -4.26 8.54 19.86
N ILE A 432 -4.05 8.49 18.54
CA ILE A 432 -3.56 9.61 17.74
C ILE A 432 -4.12 9.51 16.32
N GLY A 433 -3.97 10.57 15.53
CA GLY A 433 -4.34 10.58 14.11
C GLY A 433 -5.44 11.58 13.77
N THR A 434 -6.20 12.07 14.74
CA THR A 434 -7.30 13.01 14.44
C THR A 434 -6.77 14.37 13.99
N ASN A 435 -5.69 14.85 14.62
CA ASN A 435 -5.05 16.11 14.22
C ASN A 435 -4.20 15.92 12.96
N ASP A 436 -3.61 14.74 12.76
CA ASP A 436 -2.86 14.40 11.53
C ASP A 436 -3.74 14.37 10.27
N LEU A 437 -5.01 13.98 10.43
CA LEU A 437 -6.03 13.95 9.37
C LEU A 437 -6.87 15.23 9.27
N GLY A 438 -6.74 16.15 10.23
CA GLY A 438 -7.66 17.26 10.41
C GLY A 438 -7.32 18.50 9.57
N PRO A 439 -7.94 19.65 9.88
CA PRO A 439 -7.56 20.94 9.32
C PRO A 439 -6.08 21.22 9.46
N HIS A 440 -5.55 22.02 8.53
CA HIS A 440 -4.15 22.46 8.58
C HIS A 440 -3.14 21.31 8.52
N THR A 441 -3.58 20.13 8.05
CA THR A 441 -2.75 18.94 7.84
C THR A 441 -3.23 18.22 6.58
N LEU A 442 -3.37 16.88 6.58
CA LEU A 442 -3.73 16.09 5.39
C LEU A 442 -5.02 16.56 4.70
N LEU A 443 -6.03 17.01 5.45
CA LEU A 443 -7.31 17.44 4.87
C LEU A 443 -7.19 18.65 3.94
N ASN A 444 -6.19 19.50 4.15
CA ASN A 444 -5.97 20.73 3.40
C ASN A 444 -4.65 20.75 2.64
N ASP A 445 -3.95 19.61 2.57
CA ASP A 445 -2.62 19.50 1.97
C ASP A 445 -1.58 20.46 2.60
N GLU A 446 -1.73 20.73 3.91
CA GLU A 446 -0.82 21.58 4.70
C GLU A 446 0.24 20.73 5.43
N VAL A 447 0.69 19.65 4.78
CA VAL A 447 1.68 18.68 5.30
C VAL A 447 3.11 19.03 4.89
N LEU A 448 4.10 18.44 5.56
CA LEU A 448 5.51 18.54 5.15
C LEU A 448 5.91 17.37 4.25
N HIS A 449 6.80 17.64 3.29
CA HIS A 449 7.43 16.64 2.44
C HIS A 449 6.43 15.74 1.67
N ASN A 450 5.26 16.28 1.30
CA ASN A 450 4.18 15.55 0.64
C ASN A 450 3.76 14.28 1.42
N ALA A 451 3.76 14.37 2.77
CA ALA A 451 3.37 13.25 3.62
C ALA A 451 1.94 12.79 3.32
N THR A 452 1.74 11.48 3.30
CA THR A 452 0.45 10.86 2.99
C THR A 452 -0.18 10.22 4.23
N ILE A 453 -1.40 9.70 4.12
CA ILE A 453 -2.02 8.91 5.19
C ILE A 453 -1.16 7.68 5.56
N VAL A 454 -0.38 7.15 4.61
CA VAL A 454 0.56 6.05 4.84
C VAL A 454 1.67 6.49 5.78
N ASP A 455 2.21 7.70 5.63
CA ASP A 455 3.31 8.20 6.44
C ASP A 455 2.89 8.50 7.88
N VAL A 456 1.75 9.16 8.07
CA VAL A 456 1.22 9.42 9.41
C VAL A 456 0.81 8.12 10.12
N THR A 457 0.29 7.12 9.37
CA THR A 457 0.00 5.79 9.93
C THR A 457 1.29 5.05 10.30
N LYS A 458 2.33 5.11 9.46
CA LYS A 458 3.65 4.55 9.78
C LYS A 458 4.25 5.20 11.02
N CYS A 459 4.10 6.50 11.20
CA CYS A 459 4.47 7.21 12.42
C CYS A 459 3.68 6.66 13.63
N ALA A 460 2.35 6.61 13.53
CA ALA A 460 1.45 6.18 14.60
C ALA A 460 1.65 4.72 15.02
N ILE A 461 2.23 3.87 14.16
CA ILE A 461 2.65 2.51 14.50
C ILE A 461 4.12 2.47 14.95
N GLY A 462 4.96 3.38 14.43
CA GLY A 462 6.39 3.47 14.68
C GLY A 462 6.77 3.67 16.15
N TRP A 463 5.93 4.34 16.94
CA TRP A 463 6.13 4.50 18.39
C TRP A 463 6.31 3.15 19.13
N ILE A 464 5.64 2.08 18.68
CA ILE A 464 5.79 0.73 19.24
C ILE A 464 7.23 0.27 19.10
N LYS A 465 7.86 0.47 17.94
CA LYS A 465 9.26 0.11 17.72
C LYS A 465 10.19 0.94 18.61
N THR A 466 9.88 2.22 18.82
CA THR A 466 10.64 3.11 19.69
C THR A 466 10.62 2.63 21.14
N LEU A 467 9.42 2.39 21.69
CA LEU A 467 9.27 1.87 23.06
C LEU A 467 9.78 0.42 23.21
N TYR A 468 9.61 -0.43 22.20
CA TYR A 468 10.12 -1.80 22.24
C TYR A 468 11.64 -1.84 22.42
N LYS A 469 12.37 -0.94 21.73
CA LYS A 469 13.82 -0.78 21.87
C LYS A 469 14.24 -0.35 23.28
N SER A 470 13.38 0.38 24.00
CA SER A 470 13.61 0.76 25.41
C SER A 470 13.16 -0.31 26.41
N GLY A 471 12.74 -1.49 25.95
CA GLY A 471 12.36 -2.61 26.81
C GLY A 471 10.87 -2.85 26.96
N ALA A 472 9.98 -1.97 26.46
CA ALA A 472 8.52 -2.16 26.55
C ALA A 472 8.05 -3.42 25.81
N ARG A 473 7.00 -4.09 26.31
CA ARG A 473 6.52 -5.36 25.74
C ARG A 473 5.01 -5.46 25.53
N ASN A 474 4.18 -4.72 26.26
CA ASN A 474 2.74 -4.78 26.12
C ASN A 474 2.22 -3.48 25.51
N PHE A 475 1.59 -3.55 24.35
CA PHE A 475 1.13 -2.39 23.59
C PHE A 475 -0.36 -2.51 23.29
N LEU A 476 -1.06 -1.39 23.43
CA LEU A 476 -2.42 -1.19 22.97
C LEU A 476 -2.40 -0.06 21.94
N TYR A 477 -2.84 -0.33 20.72
CA TYR A 477 -2.99 0.70 19.70
C TYR A 477 -4.49 0.97 19.51
N GLN A 478 -4.90 2.23 19.54
CA GLN A 478 -6.29 2.61 19.35
C GLN A 478 -6.51 3.14 17.95
N ASN A 479 -7.49 2.56 17.26
CA ASN A 479 -7.86 2.99 15.92
C ASN A 479 -8.47 4.40 15.93
N ILE A 480 -8.38 5.07 14.78
CA ILE A 480 -9.02 6.36 14.55
C ILE A 480 -10.54 6.19 14.64
N ILE A 481 -11.20 7.14 15.30
CA ILE A 481 -12.66 7.19 15.38
C ILE A 481 -13.28 7.43 13.99
N PRO A 482 -14.56 7.12 13.76
CA PRO A 482 -15.21 7.45 12.49
C PRO A 482 -15.38 8.96 12.34
N LEU A 483 -14.33 9.65 11.90
CA LEU A 483 -14.28 11.11 11.78
C LEU A 483 -15.40 11.65 10.88
N GLN A 484 -15.72 10.96 9.78
CA GLN A 484 -16.82 11.30 8.89
C GLN A 484 -18.21 11.32 9.56
N ARG A 485 -18.33 10.78 10.78
CA ARG A 485 -19.57 10.80 11.57
C ARG A 485 -19.54 11.79 12.73
N VAL A 486 -18.39 12.41 13.02
CA VAL A 486 -18.35 13.41 14.09
C VAL A 486 -18.97 14.73 13.58
N PRO A 487 -19.61 15.54 14.45
CA PRO A 487 -20.29 16.76 14.03
C PRO A 487 -19.44 17.73 13.21
N LEU A 488 -18.12 17.67 13.39
CA LEU A 488 -17.14 18.51 12.71
C LEU A 488 -17.00 18.23 11.20
N TYR A 489 -17.05 16.94 10.82
CA TYR A 489 -16.87 16.48 9.44
C TYR A 489 -18.16 15.91 8.84
N SER A 490 -19.26 15.98 9.57
CA SER A 490 -20.58 15.59 9.05
C SER A 490 -20.97 16.49 7.88
N VAL A 491 -21.65 15.91 6.89
CA VAL A 491 -22.27 16.63 5.76
C VAL A 491 -23.26 17.71 6.23
N ASP A 492 -23.86 17.53 7.41
CA ASP A 492 -24.76 18.47 8.08
C ASP A 492 -24.04 19.38 9.09
N GLY A 493 -22.70 19.44 9.04
CA GLY A 493 -21.89 20.28 9.93
C GLY A 493 -22.20 21.77 9.78
N TYR A 494 -22.10 22.51 10.89
CA TYR A 494 -22.28 23.95 10.94
C TYR A 494 -20.94 24.67 11.16
N TRP A 495 -20.91 25.98 10.84
CA TRP A 495 -19.72 26.81 11.06
C TRP A 495 -19.29 26.79 12.52
N ASN A 496 -18.02 26.55 12.76
CA ASN A 496 -17.46 26.38 14.09
C ASN A 496 -16.05 26.97 14.16
N HIS A 497 -15.42 26.93 15.33
CA HIS A 497 -14.11 27.55 15.52
C HIS A 497 -12.98 26.92 14.71
N TYR A 498 -13.19 25.75 14.12
CA TYR A 498 -12.26 25.11 13.21
C TYR A 498 -12.62 25.35 11.72
N TRP A 499 -13.88 25.71 11.41
CA TRP A 499 -14.35 26.02 10.04
C TRP A 499 -15.20 27.27 10.00
N ASN A 500 -14.62 28.35 9.49
CA ASN A 500 -15.25 29.66 9.35
C ASN A 500 -15.40 30.11 7.88
N GLN A 501 -15.22 29.20 6.92
CA GLN A 501 -15.35 29.46 5.48
C GLN A 501 -16.47 28.61 4.86
N PRO A 502 -17.09 29.06 3.74
CA PRO A 502 -18.03 28.24 2.97
C PRO A 502 -17.40 26.92 2.53
N ARG A 503 -18.18 25.83 2.55
CA ARG A 503 -17.76 24.49 2.13
C ARG A 503 -18.70 23.93 1.07
N ASN A 504 -18.14 23.22 0.10
CA ASN A 504 -18.92 22.30 -0.72
C ASN A 504 -19.29 21.10 0.17
N ARG A 505 -20.57 20.95 0.54
CA ARG A 505 -21.01 19.90 1.50
C ARG A 505 -20.97 18.48 0.90
N THR A 506 -20.63 18.37 -0.38
CA THR A 506 -20.51 17.12 -1.13
C THR A 506 -19.08 16.78 -1.51
N GLU A 507 -18.09 17.62 -1.16
CA GLU A 507 -16.65 17.31 -1.18
C GLU A 507 -16.15 17.01 0.23
#